data_AF-A0A843H1Q0-F1
#
_entry.id   AF-A0A843H1Q0-F1
#
_cell.length_a   1.000
_cell.length_b   1.000
_cell.length_c   1.000
_cell.angle_alpha   90.00
_cell.angle_beta   90.00
_cell.angle_gamma   90.00
#
_symmetry.space_group_name_H-M   'P 1'
#
loop_
_entity.id
_entity.type
_entity.pdbx_description
1 polymer ?
#
loop_
_entity_poly.entity_id
_entity_poly.type
_entity_poly.pdbx_seq_one_letter_code
_entity_poly.pdbx_strand_id
1 'polypeptide(L)'
;MGRPDTLTKQWLLDHHVVDITEDGRVFMRGRKGNIYEVKPYITRKKTKYATQEYYVIGIYDKEERERQKVSYKETGTYACGVKPLVLSRVIYAWWHGSAPSGMDVDHINDNSLDNRLENLQLLTRSENLRKRRGHRNQ
;
A
#
# COMPACT_ATOMS: atom_id res chain seq x y z
N MET A 1 -17.59 -0.50 4.74
CA MET A 1 -16.59 -1.39 5.38
C MET A 1 -15.25 -0.70 5.31
N GLY A 2 -14.59 -0.51 6.45
CA GLY A 2 -13.30 0.17 6.56
C GLY A 2 -12.18 -0.59 5.82
N ARG A 3 -10.99 0.02 5.75
CA ARG A 3 -9.78 -0.69 5.29
C ARG A 3 -9.66 -2.00 6.09
N PRO A 4 -9.37 -3.15 5.45
CA PRO A 4 -9.13 -4.36 6.21
C PRO A 4 -7.99 -4.09 7.21
N ASP A 5 -8.22 -4.40 8.48
CA ASP A 5 -7.22 -4.14 9.53
C ASP A 5 -5.90 -4.82 9.18
N THR A 6 -5.98 -6.02 8.59
CA THR A 6 -4.83 -6.78 8.09
C THR A 6 -4.91 -6.91 6.57
N LEU A 7 -3.86 -6.48 5.87
CA LEU A 7 -3.75 -6.69 4.43
C LEU A 7 -3.13 -8.08 4.19
N THR A 8 -3.85 -8.97 3.52
CA THR A 8 -3.38 -10.34 3.26
C THR A 8 -3.14 -10.55 1.77
N LYS A 9 -2.28 -11.52 1.44
CA LYS A 9 -2.11 -11.98 0.05
C LYS A 9 -3.44 -12.41 -0.57
N GLN A 10 -4.27 -13.13 0.20
CA GLN A 10 -5.58 -13.56 -0.26
C GLN A 10 -6.47 -12.37 -0.63
N TRP A 11 -6.51 -11.34 0.21
CA TRP A 11 -7.27 -10.13 -0.08
C TRP A 11 -6.78 -9.47 -1.39
N LEU A 12 -5.46 -9.43 -1.64
CA LEU A 12 -4.91 -8.91 -2.90
C LEU A 12 -5.35 -9.73 -4.12
N LEU A 13 -5.32 -11.06 -4.02
CA LEU A 13 -5.80 -11.97 -5.06
C LEU A 13 -7.30 -11.76 -5.35
N ASP A 14 -8.11 -11.63 -4.31
CA ASP A 14 -9.56 -11.37 -4.41
C ASP A 14 -9.85 -10.04 -5.11
N HIS A 15 -8.92 -9.08 -5.01
CA HIS A 15 -8.97 -7.76 -5.67
C HIS A 15 -8.20 -7.72 -6.98
N HIS A 16 -8.00 -8.87 -7.64
CA HIS A 16 -7.40 -8.99 -8.97
C HIS A 16 -5.91 -8.63 -9.08
N VAL A 17 -5.17 -8.56 -7.98
CA VAL A 17 -3.70 -8.55 -8.05
C VAL A 17 -3.24 -9.93 -8.46
N VAL A 18 -2.46 -10.01 -9.54
CA VAL A 18 -1.97 -11.29 -10.08
C VAL A 18 -0.52 -11.56 -9.74
N ASP A 19 0.28 -10.50 -9.67
CA ASP A 19 1.70 -10.62 -9.36
C ASP A 19 2.25 -9.33 -8.79
N ILE A 20 3.25 -9.47 -7.92
CA ILE A 20 4.03 -8.35 -7.38
C ILE A 20 5.50 -8.77 -7.37
N THR A 21 6.30 -8.06 -8.15
CA THR A 21 7.73 -8.34 -8.29
C THR A 21 8.51 -7.87 -7.07
N GLU A 22 9.71 -8.41 -6.88
CA GLU A 22 10.62 -8.01 -5.79
C GLU A 22 11.06 -6.54 -5.89
N ASP A 23 11.12 -5.97 -7.11
CA ASP A 23 11.42 -4.56 -7.36
C ASP A 23 10.20 -3.63 -7.16
N GLY A 24 9.05 -4.18 -6.78
CA GLY A 24 7.87 -3.43 -6.35
C GLY A 24 6.90 -3.05 -7.48
N ARG A 25 6.97 -3.71 -8.64
CA ARG A 25 5.96 -3.56 -9.69
C ARG A 25 4.76 -4.43 -9.36
N VAL A 26 3.57 -3.88 -9.61
CA VAL A 26 2.30 -4.54 -9.27
C VAL A 26 1.54 -4.81 -10.56
N PHE A 27 1.10 -6.04 -10.74
CA PHE A 27 0.33 -6.48 -11.90
C PHE A 27 -1.08 -6.85 -11.47
N MET A 28 -2.07 -6.36 -12.22
CA MET A 28 -3.48 -6.64 -11.99
C MET A 28 -4.13 -7.27 -13.22
N ARG A 29 -5.16 -8.08 -12.98
CA ARG A 29 -6.03 -8.62 -14.02
C ARG A 29 -7.19 -7.68 -14.31
N GLY A 30 -7.27 -7.22 -15.54
CA GLY A 30 -8.37 -6.42 -16.06
C GLY A 30 -9.62 -7.23 -16.38
N ARG A 31 -10.72 -6.52 -16.64
CA ARG A 31 -12.05 -7.11 -16.92
C ARG A 31 -12.06 -8.09 -18.09
N LYS A 32 -11.25 -7.85 -19.13
CA LYS A 32 -11.15 -8.71 -20.31
C LYS A 32 -10.14 -9.85 -20.14
N GLY A 33 -9.62 -10.05 -18.92
CA GLY A 33 -8.60 -11.03 -18.61
C GLY A 33 -7.17 -10.60 -18.96
N ASN A 34 -6.98 -9.40 -19.52
CA ASN A 34 -5.67 -8.82 -19.79
C ASN A 34 -4.95 -8.49 -18.47
N ILE A 35 -3.65 -8.76 -18.41
CA ILE A 35 -2.80 -8.35 -17.27
C ILE A 35 -2.19 -6.99 -17.59
N TYR A 36 -2.17 -6.08 -16.64
CA TYR A 36 -1.56 -4.76 -16.78
C TYR A 36 -0.79 -4.37 -15.53
N GLU A 37 0.27 -3.57 -15.72
CA GLU A 37 1.04 -3.00 -14.62
C GLU A 37 0.31 -1.78 -14.04
N VAL A 38 0.16 -1.75 -12.72
CA VAL A 38 -0.40 -0.62 -11.98
C VAL A 38 0.73 0.32 -11.61
N LYS A 39 0.71 1.53 -12.14
CA LYS A 39 1.70 2.55 -11.79
C LYS A 39 1.37 3.17 -10.43
N PRO A 40 2.27 3.08 -9.44
CA PRO A 40 2.07 3.77 -8.18
C PRO A 40 2.22 5.28 -8.37
N TYR A 41 1.62 6.05 -7.48
CA TYR A 41 1.78 7.50 -7.41
C TYR A 41 2.34 7.90 -6.04
N ILE A 42 3.10 8.99 -6.00
CA ILE A 42 3.68 9.49 -4.76
C ILE A 42 2.63 10.31 -4.02
N THR A 43 2.43 9.99 -2.74
CA THR A 43 1.63 10.78 -1.80
C THR A 43 2.52 11.35 -0.71
N ARG A 44 2.19 12.55 -0.24
CA ARG A 44 2.90 13.23 0.84
C ARG A 44 2.02 13.27 2.08
N LYS A 45 2.56 12.86 3.22
CA LYS A 45 1.93 13.05 4.54
C LYS A 45 2.76 14.03 5.35
N LYS A 46 2.17 15.20 5.60
CA LYS A 46 2.74 16.18 6.52
C LYS A 46 2.36 15.79 7.95
N THR A 47 3.37 15.71 8.81
CA THR A 47 3.21 15.60 10.26
C THR A 47 3.79 16.85 10.91
N LYS A 48 3.57 17.04 12.21
CA LYS A 48 4.17 18.17 12.97
C LYS A 48 5.70 18.21 12.89
N TYR A 49 6.36 17.07 12.64
CA TYR A 49 7.82 16.93 12.76
C TYR A 49 8.56 16.62 11.45
N ALA A 50 7.83 16.13 10.44
CA ALA A 50 8.42 15.71 9.17
C ALA A 50 7.37 15.64 8.07
N THR A 51 7.82 15.79 6.82
CA THR A 51 7.04 15.41 5.63
C THR A 51 7.55 14.05 5.17
N GLN A 52 6.68 13.05 5.13
CA GLN A 52 7.01 11.73 4.60
C GLN A 52 6.35 11.57 3.22
N GLU A 53 7.14 11.17 2.23
CA GLU A 53 6.65 10.76 0.91
C GLU A 53 6.57 9.24 0.83
N TYR A 54 5.59 8.69 0.13
CA TYR A 54 5.48 7.24 -0.07
C TYR A 54 4.72 6.92 -1.33
N TYR A 55 5.04 5.77 -1.93
CA TYR A 55 4.29 5.23 -3.05
C TYR A 55 2.95 4.64 -2.59
N VAL A 56 1.92 4.94 -3.37
CA VAL A 56 0.55 4.46 -3.19
C VAL A 56 0.08 3.84 -4.49
N ILE A 57 -0.63 2.72 -4.40
CA ILE A 57 -1.36 2.14 -5.52
C ILE A 57 -2.86 2.24 -5.27
N GLY A 58 -3.63 2.46 -6.33
CA GLY A 58 -5.08 2.37 -6.28
C GLY A 58 -5.52 0.96 -6.67
N ILE A 59 -6.13 0.22 -5.73
CA ILE A 59 -6.77 -1.06 -6.04
C ILE A 59 -8.27 -0.82 -6.16
N TYR A 60 -8.86 -1.30 -7.25
CA TYR A 60 -10.29 -1.19 -7.49
C TYR A 60 -11.05 -2.21 -6.63
N ASP A 61 -11.97 -1.71 -5.81
CA ASP A 61 -12.95 -2.46 -5.04
C ASP A 61 -14.30 -2.39 -5.77
N LYS A 62 -14.70 -3.52 -6.36
CA LYS A 62 -15.91 -3.64 -7.15
C LYS A 62 -17.18 -3.45 -6.30
N GLU A 63 -17.18 -3.98 -5.08
CA GLU A 63 -18.35 -3.91 -4.17
C GLU A 63 -18.62 -2.48 -3.73
N GLU A 64 -17.56 -1.72 -3.41
CA GLU A 64 -17.66 -0.30 -3.07
C GLU A 64 -18.24 0.51 -4.23
N ARG A 65 -17.78 0.27 -5.45
CA ARG A 65 -18.28 0.98 -6.64
C ARG A 65 -19.77 0.71 -6.89
N GLU A 66 -20.19 -0.55 -6.81
CA GLU A 66 -21.58 -0.95 -7.02
C GLU A 66 -22.50 -0.39 -5.92
N ARG A 67 -22.02 -0.36 -4.67
CA ARG A 67 -22.76 0.22 -3.53
C ARG A 67 -22.92 1.73 -3.64
N GLN A 68 -21.88 2.43 -4.12
CA GLN A 68 -21.86 3.89 -4.11
C GLN A 68 -22.75 4.51 -5.21
N LYS A 69 -22.97 3.87 -6.37
CA LYS A 69 -23.76 4.43 -7.50
C LYS A 69 -23.40 5.90 -7.86
N VAL A 70 -22.22 6.39 -7.46
CA VAL A 70 -21.84 7.80 -7.64
C VAL A 70 -21.27 8.01 -9.04
N SER A 71 -21.75 9.06 -9.71
CA SER A 71 -21.22 9.52 -10.99
C SER A 71 -19.75 9.93 -10.86
N TYR A 72 -18.92 9.52 -11.81
CA TYR A 72 -17.48 9.84 -11.89
C TYR A 72 -17.16 11.34 -11.69
N LYS A 73 -18.12 12.23 -12.00
CA LYS A 73 -17.92 13.68 -12.00
C LYS A 73 -17.95 14.33 -10.61
N GLU A 74 -18.48 13.68 -9.57
CA GLU A 74 -18.87 14.41 -8.35
C GLU A 74 -17.89 14.29 -7.17
N THR A 75 -16.95 13.35 -7.19
CA THR A 75 -16.38 12.88 -5.91
C THR A 75 -14.88 12.57 -5.90
N GLY A 76 -14.18 12.78 -7.01
CA GLY A 76 -12.73 12.57 -7.09
C GLY A 76 -12.31 11.09 -6.94
N THR A 77 -11.00 10.84 -6.89
CA THR A 77 -10.39 9.50 -6.93
C THR A 77 -10.81 8.56 -5.79
N TYR A 78 -11.40 9.09 -4.71
CA TYR A 78 -11.80 8.32 -3.53
C TYR A 78 -13.20 7.71 -3.63
N ALA A 79 -13.97 8.05 -4.66
CA ALA A 79 -15.36 7.60 -4.81
C ALA A 79 -15.61 6.73 -6.04
N CYS A 80 -14.58 6.45 -6.84
CA CYS A 80 -14.66 5.48 -7.93
C CYS A 80 -14.48 4.02 -7.46
N GLY A 81 -14.65 3.75 -6.16
CA GLY A 81 -14.37 2.45 -5.55
C GLY A 81 -12.87 2.10 -5.54
N VAL A 82 -11.98 3.08 -5.74
CA VAL A 82 -10.54 2.87 -5.68
C VAL A 82 -10.05 3.05 -4.25
N LYS A 83 -9.48 1.98 -3.68
CA LYS A 83 -8.86 2.01 -2.36
C LYS A 83 -7.37 2.30 -2.50
N PRO A 84 -6.87 3.45 -2.00
CA PRO A 84 -5.44 3.74 -1.98
C PRO A 84 -4.75 2.91 -0.91
N LEU A 85 -3.74 2.14 -1.31
CA LEU A 85 -2.92 1.31 -0.45
C LEU A 85 -1.46 1.71 -0.57
N VAL A 86 -0.75 1.72 0.57
CA VAL A 86 0.68 2.00 0.60
C VAL A 86 1.43 0.84 -0.05
N LEU A 87 2.30 1.14 -1.02
CA LEU A 87 2.97 0.13 -1.84
C LEU A 87 3.82 -0.84 -0.99
N SER A 88 4.59 -0.33 -0.02
CA SER A 88 5.41 -1.17 0.86
C SER A 88 4.58 -2.24 1.58
N ARG A 89 3.38 -1.90 2.06
CA ARG A 89 2.47 -2.85 2.72
C ARG A 89 1.96 -3.91 1.75
N VAL A 90 1.68 -3.52 0.51
CA VAL A 90 1.19 -4.43 -0.53
C VAL A 90 2.26 -5.45 -0.90
N ILE A 91 3.49 -4.99 -1.14
CA ILE A 91 4.64 -5.86 -1.45
C ILE A 91 4.89 -6.82 -0.28
N TYR A 92 4.96 -6.29 0.95
CA TYR A 92 5.19 -7.12 2.12
C TYR A 92 4.10 -8.19 2.30
N ALA A 93 2.83 -7.82 2.19
CA ALA A 93 1.71 -8.75 2.32
C ALA A 93 1.73 -9.85 1.24
N TRP A 94 2.19 -9.54 0.03
CA TRP A 94 2.28 -10.51 -1.07
C TRP A 94 3.34 -11.59 -0.84
N TRP A 95 4.51 -11.19 -0.32
CA TRP A 95 5.66 -12.06 -0.13
C TRP A 95 5.66 -12.77 1.22
N HIS A 96 5.21 -12.11 2.29
CA HIS A 96 5.14 -12.66 3.64
C HIS A 96 3.74 -13.15 4.03
N GLY A 97 2.77 -13.07 3.13
CA GLY A 97 1.40 -13.56 3.31
C GLY A 97 0.45 -12.59 4.02
N SER A 98 0.96 -11.75 4.92
CA SER A 98 0.17 -10.71 5.57
C SER A 98 1.00 -9.53 6.06
N ALA A 99 0.39 -8.35 6.05
CA ALA A 99 0.85 -7.15 6.74
C ALA A 99 -0.18 -6.79 7.83
N PRO A 100 0.04 -7.23 9.09
CA PRO A 100 -0.90 -7.08 10.19
C PRO A 100 -1.28 -5.62 10.49
N SER A 101 -2.46 -5.45 11.09
CA SER A 101 -2.83 -4.17 11.71
C SER A 101 -1.91 -3.87 12.89
N GLY A 102 -1.62 -2.59 13.12
CA GLY A 102 -0.80 -2.16 14.26
C GLY A 102 0.71 -2.40 14.13
N MET A 103 1.14 -3.08 13.06
CA MET A 103 2.55 -3.16 12.68
C MET A 103 2.85 -2.23 11.50
N ASP A 104 4.05 -1.67 11.53
CA ASP A 104 4.58 -0.77 10.52
C ASP A 104 5.52 -1.57 9.60
N VAL A 105 5.24 -1.54 8.28
CA VAL A 105 6.22 -1.97 7.28
C VAL A 105 7.21 -0.83 7.12
N ASP A 106 8.40 -1.03 7.66
CA ASP A 106 9.50 -0.08 7.72
C ASP A 106 10.53 -0.35 6.60
N HIS A 107 11.22 0.71 6.19
CA HIS A 107 12.27 0.66 5.18
C HIS A 107 13.62 0.59 5.89
N ILE A 108 14.39 -0.48 5.66
CA ILE A 108 15.66 -0.73 6.36
C ILE A 108 16.60 0.46 6.17
N ASN A 109 16.74 0.96 4.94
CA ASN A 109 17.56 2.11 4.58
C ASN A 109 16.94 3.50 4.86
N ASP A 110 15.79 3.57 5.54
CA ASP A 110 15.00 4.78 5.81
C ASP A 110 14.55 5.57 4.57
N ASN A 111 14.72 5.01 3.37
CA ASN A 111 14.21 5.58 2.13
C ASN A 111 12.84 4.97 1.79
N SER A 112 11.78 5.73 2.06
CA SER A 112 10.40 5.30 1.83
C SER A 112 9.99 5.16 0.36
N LEU A 113 10.84 5.60 -0.56
CA LEU A 113 10.66 5.42 -2.00
C LEU A 113 11.34 4.14 -2.51
N ASP A 114 12.27 3.54 -1.76
CA ASP A 114 12.89 2.27 -2.12
C ASP A 114 12.04 1.10 -1.60
N ASN A 115 11.15 0.58 -2.44
CA ASN A 115 10.18 -0.45 -2.06
C ASN A 115 10.60 -1.87 -2.45
N ARG A 116 11.89 -2.08 -2.75
CA ARG A 116 12.41 -3.43 -3.01
C ARG A 116 12.18 -4.32 -1.79
N LEU A 117 11.77 -5.57 -2.01
CA LEU A 117 11.41 -6.51 -0.94
C LEU A 117 12.51 -6.64 0.12
N GLU A 118 13.77 -6.72 -0.32
CA GLU A 118 14.97 -6.77 0.53
C GLU A 118 15.15 -5.56 1.46
N ASN A 119 14.53 -4.42 1.14
CA ASN A 119 14.57 -3.19 1.93
C ASN A 119 13.37 -3.07 2.88
N LEU A 120 12.45 -4.03 2.92
CA LEU A 120 11.26 -3.98 3.77
C LEU A 120 11.41 -4.87 5.00
N GLN A 121 10.97 -4.37 6.15
CA GLN A 121 10.88 -5.13 7.39
C GLN A 121 9.58 -4.82 8.14
N LEU A 122 9.14 -5.73 9.00
CA LEU A 122 7.96 -5.52 9.84
C LEU A 122 8.40 -5.16 11.25
N LEU A 123 7.98 -3.98 11.71
CA LEU A 123 8.26 -3.51 13.06
C LEU A 123 6.96 -3.24 13.82
N THR A 124 7.01 -3.41 15.14
CA THR A 124 6.00 -2.80 16.01
C THR A 124 6.18 -1.28 16.00
N ARG A 125 5.10 -0.56 16.32
CA ARG A 125 5.14 0.90 16.48
C ARG A 125 6.23 1.35 17.46
N SER A 126 6.46 0.58 18.53
CA SER A 126 7.48 0.89 19.54
C SER A 126 8.90 0.77 18.99
N GLU A 127 9.17 -0.25 18.18
CA GLU A 127 10.47 -0.49 17.56
C GLU A 127 10.78 0.54 16.47
N ASN A 128 9.80 0.86 15.63
CA ASN A 128 9.92 1.91 14.62
C ASN A 128 10.22 3.28 15.28
N LEU A 129 9.55 3.62 16.39
CA LEU A 129 9.85 4.82 17.15
C LEU A 129 11.25 4.82 17.76
N ARG A 130 11.72 3.67 18.26
CA ARG A 130 13.07 3.52 18.81
C ARG A 130 14.13 3.69 17.71
N LYS A 131 13.94 3.08 16.54
CA LYS A 131 14.81 3.22 15.36
C LYS A 131 14.97 4.69 15.00
N ARG A 132 13.86 5.42 14.81
CA ARG A 132 13.87 6.86 14.48
C ARG A 132 14.56 7.74 15.53
N ARG A 133 14.49 7.39 16.81
CA ARG A 133 15.19 8.12 17.88
C ARG A 133 16.69 7.89 17.85
N GLY A 134 17.15 6.68 17.51
CA GLY A 134 18.57 6.35 17.40
C GLY A 134 19.30 7.18 16.34
N HIS A 135 18.62 7.55 15.24
CA HIS A 135 19.18 8.44 14.21
C HIS A 135 19.24 9.92 14.59
N ARG A 136 18.58 10.33 15.68
CA ARG A 136 18.57 11.74 16.13
C ARG A 136 19.76 12.12 17.01
N ASN A 137 20.52 11.13 17.46
CA ASN A 137 21.64 11.28 18.39
C ASN A 137 23.01 10.96 17.74
N GLN A 138 23.09 11.00 16.40
CA GLN A 138 24.34 10.88 15.64
C GLN A 138 24.59 12.18 14.87
#